data_AF-A0A1G7VIQ9-F1
#
_entry.id   AF-A0A1G7VIQ9-F1
#
_cell.length_a   1.000
_cell.length_b   1.000
_cell.length_c   1.000
_cell.angle_alpha   90.00
_cell.angle_beta   90.00
_cell.angle_gamma   90.00
#
_symmetry.space_group_name_H-M   'P 1'
#
loop_
_entity.id
_entity.type
_entity.pdbx_description
1 polymer ?
#
loop_
_entity_poly.entity_id
_entity_poly.type
_entity_poly.pdbx_seq_one_letter_code
_entity_poly.pdbx_strand_id
1 'polypeptide(L)'
;MPVDQQSASVINDEESTSYEEFAERHNIRAAPYLTVTEWETAAMIADRLAPRIQGKVVVEIGGGIGLLSVAMGSIAQRVYCIEANPLWSMTYARFLLHKKPRNVSFLCGAADEFLGCIRGDVAVICTHSDVAGMKLVGAQFAKVVIDVYGEMMEENPEGFDPWARSVRPFA
;
A
#
# COMPACT_ATOMS: atom_id res chain seq x y z
N MET A 1 30.09 -21.24 16.64
CA MET A 1 29.03 -22.19 16.29
C MET A 1 28.51 -21.81 14.92
N PRO A 2 28.52 -22.69 13.92
CA PRO A 2 27.89 -22.43 12.63
C PRO A 2 26.38 -22.44 12.82
N VAL A 3 25.70 -21.40 12.35
CA VAL A 3 24.23 -21.37 12.27
C VAL A 3 23.84 -22.33 11.15
N ASP A 4 22.99 -23.29 11.49
CA ASP A 4 22.57 -24.40 10.64
C ASP A 4 21.78 -23.88 9.42
N GLN A 5 22.42 -23.85 8.25
CA GLN A 5 21.85 -23.30 7.01
C GLN A 5 20.62 -24.07 6.52
N GLN A 6 20.36 -25.28 7.03
CA GLN A 6 19.15 -26.06 6.72
C GLN A 6 17.88 -25.46 7.34
N SER A 7 17.98 -24.82 8.50
CA SER A 7 16.80 -24.29 9.22
C SER A 7 16.22 -23.01 8.61
N ALA A 8 17.03 -22.21 7.91
CA ALA A 8 16.57 -20.99 7.24
C ALA A 8 15.75 -21.26 5.96
N SER A 9 15.98 -22.39 5.29
CA SER A 9 15.27 -22.74 4.04
C SER A 9 13.83 -23.20 4.28
N VAL A 10 13.57 -23.92 5.37
CA VAL A 10 12.24 -24.45 5.72
C VAL A 10 11.30 -23.36 6.22
N ILE A 11 11.83 -22.35 6.93
CA ILE A 11 11.05 -21.21 7.45
C ILE A 11 10.52 -20.33 6.31
N ASN A 12 11.29 -20.14 5.23
CA ASN A 12 10.85 -19.34 4.08
C ASN A 12 9.72 -20.01 3.28
N ASP A 13 9.73 -21.33 3.15
CA ASP A 13 8.70 -22.08 2.39
C ASP A 13 7.36 -22.13 3.15
N GLU A 14 7.39 -22.33 4.48
CA GLU A 14 6.17 -22.32 5.31
C GLU A 14 5.50 -20.94 5.39
N GLU A 15 6.30 -19.86 5.51
CA GLU A 15 5.77 -18.49 5.50
C GLU A 15 5.17 -18.09 4.14
N SER A 16 5.79 -18.54 3.03
CA SER A 16 5.25 -18.30 1.69
C SER A 16 3.92 -19.04 1.45
N THR A 17 3.84 -20.32 1.84
CA THR A 17 2.63 -21.13 1.71
C THR A 17 1.50 -20.58 2.59
N SER A 18 1.82 -20.16 3.82
CA SER A 18 0.83 -19.57 4.73
C SER A 18 0.27 -18.26 4.22
N TYR A 19 1.08 -17.42 3.55
CA TYR A 19 0.61 -16.19 2.93
C TYR A 19 -0.25 -16.46 1.69
N GLU A 20 0.11 -17.43 0.84
CA GLU A 20 -0.68 -17.79 -0.34
C GLU A 20 -2.09 -18.27 0.04
N GLU A 21 -2.22 -19.16 1.02
CA GLU A 21 -3.51 -19.62 1.55
C GLU A 21 -4.32 -18.46 2.13
N PHE A 22 -3.66 -17.54 2.85
CA PHE A 22 -4.28 -16.34 3.37
C PHE A 22 -4.78 -15.45 2.23
N ALA A 23 -3.96 -15.19 1.22
CA ALA A 23 -4.28 -14.36 0.08
C ALA A 23 -5.47 -14.92 -0.72
N GLU A 24 -5.49 -16.23 -0.96
CA GLU A 24 -6.60 -16.92 -1.61
C GLU A 24 -7.90 -16.75 -0.83
N ARG A 25 -7.88 -17.04 0.48
CA ARG A 25 -9.07 -16.93 1.35
C ARG A 25 -9.64 -15.51 1.41
N HIS A 26 -8.79 -14.50 1.31
CA HIS A 26 -9.17 -13.08 1.38
C HIS A 26 -9.24 -12.39 0.00
N ASN A 27 -9.18 -13.16 -1.10
CA ASN A 27 -9.19 -12.66 -2.48
C ASN A 27 -8.17 -11.51 -2.74
N ILE A 28 -6.99 -11.63 -2.14
CA ILE A 28 -5.88 -10.69 -2.31
C ILE A 28 -5.08 -11.15 -3.53
N ARG A 29 -5.00 -10.29 -4.55
CA ARG A 29 -4.29 -10.58 -5.80
C ARG A 29 -2.99 -9.81 -5.95
N ALA A 30 -2.81 -8.74 -5.17
CA ALA A 30 -1.57 -7.98 -5.16
C ALA A 30 -0.43 -8.83 -4.58
N ALA A 31 0.75 -8.68 -5.17
CA ALA A 31 1.95 -9.34 -4.71
C ALA A 31 2.44 -8.74 -3.39
N PRO A 32 3.00 -9.53 -2.46
CA PRO A 32 3.42 -9.08 -1.13
C PRO A 32 4.75 -8.31 -1.14
N TYR A 33 4.96 -7.40 -2.11
CA TYR A 33 6.17 -6.59 -2.21
C TYR A 33 5.96 -5.19 -1.64
N LEU A 34 6.76 -4.84 -0.63
CA LEU A 34 6.74 -3.51 -0.06
C LEU A 34 7.53 -2.53 -0.95
N THR A 35 6.85 -1.51 -1.46
CA THR A 35 7.43 -0.54 -2.42
C THR A 35 7.95 0.73 -1.77
N VAL A 36 7.38 1.13 -0.63
CA VAL A 36 7.78 2.30 0.15
C VAL A 36 8.35 1.84 1.49
N THR A 37 9.67 1.73 1.57
CA THR A 37 10.41 1.24 2.75
C THR A 37 11.08 2.35 3.55
N GLU A 38 11.37 3.49 2.92
CA GLU A 38 12.10 4.61 3.52
C GLU A 38 11.20 5.84 3.69
N TRP A 39 11.48 6.63 4.74
CA TRP A 39 10.71 7.84 5.05
C TRP A 39 10.85 8.91 3.98
N GLU A 40 12.05 9.07 3.42
CA GLU A 40 12.36 10.03 2.37
C GLU A 40 11.50 9.77 1.12
N THR A 41 11.37 8.51 0.72
CA THR A 41 10.51 8.09 -0.40
C THR A 41 9.04 8.39 -0.08
N ALA A 42 8.57 8.05 1.12
CA ALA A 42 7.20 8.35 1.54
C ALA A 42 6.90 9.86 1.54
N ALA A 43 7.81 10.67 2.05
CA ALA A 43 7.69 12.13 2.09
C ALA A 43 7.67 12.73 0.68
N MET A 44 8.57 12.31 -0.21
CA MET A 44 8.59 12.78 -1.61
C MET A 44 7.30 12.45 -2.34
N ILE A 45 6.76 11.24 -2.16
CA ILE A 45 5.47 10.86 -2.75
C ILE A 45 4.35 11.72 -2.15
N ALA A 46 4.30 11.90 -0.83
CA ALA A 46 3.29 12.72 -0.18
C ALA A 46 3.31 14.19 -0.64
N ASP A 47 4.49 14.79 -0.80
CA ASP A 47 4.67 16.16 -1.33
C ASP A 47 4.14 16.28 -2.76
N ARG A 48 4.43 15.29 -3.62
CA ARG A 48 3.88 15.21 -4.97
C ARG A 48 2.35 15.10 -4.97
N LEU A 49 1.77 14.40 -4.00
CA LEU A 49 0.33 14.26 -3.85
C LEU A 49 -0.33 15.51 -3.24
N ALA A 50 0.43 16.36 -2.54
CA ALA A 50 -0.08 17.43 -1.70
C ALA A 50 -1.16 18.31 -2.37
N PRO A 51 -1.00 18.81 -3.62
CA PRO A 51 -2.01 19.65 -4.27
C PRO A 51 -3.37 18.95 -4.44
N ARG A 52 -3.38 17.62 -4.46
CA ARG A 52 -4.56 16.80 -4.67
C ARG A 52 -5.16 16.24 -3.38
N ILE A 53 -4.41 16.20 -2.28
CA ILE A 53 -4.85 15.60 -1.02
C ILE A 53 -4.98 16.59 0.15
N GLN A 54 -4.46 17.81 0.01
CA GLN A 54 -4.51 18.80 1.09
C GLN A 54 -5.94 19.08 1.56
N GLY A 55 -6.16 18.93 2.87
CA GLY A 55 -7.47 19.12 3.49
C GLY A 55 -8.53 18.09 3.11
N LYS A 56 -8.15 16.95 2.51
CA LYS A 56 -9.08 15.90 2.07
C LYS A 56 -9.03 14.65 2.95
N VAL A 57 -10.07 13.82 2.84
CA VAL A 57 -10.08 12.45 3.32
C VAL A 57 -9.45 11.54 2.27
N VAL A 58 -8.32 10.93 2.61
CA VAL A 58 -7.59 9.99 1.76
C VAL A 58 -7.83 8.57 2.22
N VAL A 59 -8.06 7.66 1.27
CA VAL A 59 -8.06 6.20 1.51
C VAL A 59 -6.88 5.61 0.75
N GLU A 60 -5.87 5.15 1.47
CA GLU A 60 -4.75 4.41 0.88
C GLU A 60 -5.09 2.92 0.85
N ILE A 61 -5.03 2.32 -0.34
CA ILE A 61 -5.27 0.89 -0.55
C ILE A 61 -3.93 0.18 -0.70
N GLY A 62 -3.67 -0.83 0.12
CA GLY A 62 -2.39 -1.55 0.16
C GLY A 62 -1.28 -0.70 0.76
N GLY A 63 -1.51 -0.14 1.95
CA GLY A 63 -0.59 0.82 2.57
C GLY A 63 0.69 0.22 3.15
N GLY A 64 0.87 -1.09 3.09
CA GLY A 64 2.05 -1.80 3.58
C GLY A 64 2.31 -1.50 5.05
N ILE A 65 3.53 -1.06 5.35
CA ILE A 65 3.92 -0.63 6.71
C ILE A 65 3.45 0.78 7.07
N GLY A 66 2.58 1.40 6.27
CA GLY A 66 1.90 2.66 6.59
C GLY A 66 2.75 3.93 6.54
N LEU A 67 3.99 3.89 6.04
CA LEU A 67 4.87 5.07 5.97
C LEU A 67 4.27 6.18 5.10
N LEU A 68 3.76 5.82 3.91
CA LEU A 68 3.12 6.79 3.01
C LEU A 68 1.87 7.39 3.65
N SER A 69 1.01 6.59 4.28
CA SER A 69 -0.12 7.07 5.07
C SER A 69 0.26 8.08 6.15
N VAL A 70 1.36 7.85 6.87
CA VAL A 70 1.84 8.77 7.91
C VAL A 70 2.31 10.08 7.28
N ALA A 71 3.08 10.01 6.19
CA ALA A 71 3.54 11.18 5.46
C ALA A 71 2.35 12.01 4.93
N MET A 72 1.38 11.36 4.27
CA MET A 72 0.14 12.00 3.82
C MET A 72 -0.67 12.61 4.97
N GLY A 73 -0.64 12.01 6.16
CA GLY A 73 -1.32 12.51 7.35
C GLY A 73 -0.84 13.91 7.81
N SER A 74 0.33 14.36 7.39
CA SER A 74 0.79 15.73 7.64
C SER A 74 0.14 16.79 6.73
N ILE A 75 -0.52 16.36 5.66
CA ILE A 75 -1.09 17.22 4.59
C ILE A 75 -2.61 17.05 4.50
N ALA A 76 -3.09 15.81 4.54
CA ALA A 76 -4.50 15.45 4.42
C ALA A 76 -5.27 15.73 5.71
N GLN A 77 -6.59 15.96 5.59
CA GLN A 77 -7.47 16.09 6.75
C GLN A 77 -7.55 14.77 7.53
N ARG A 78 -7.65 13.65 6.82
CA ARG A 78 -7.81 12.30 7.36
C ARG A 78 -7.20 11.29 6.40
N VAL A 79 -6.54 10.26 6.92
CA VAL A 79 -6.04 9.14 6.12
C VAL A 79 -6.56 7.83 6.71
N TYR A 80 -7.12 6.98 5.86
CA TYR A 80 -7.42 5.58 6.15
C TYR A 80 -6.43 4.71 5.38
N CYS A 81 -5.50 4.10 6.10
CA CYS A 81 -4.57 3.12 5.57
C CYS A 81 -5.21 1.73 5.65
N ILE A 82 -5.41 1.07 4.51
CA ILE A 82 -5.91 -0.30 4.46
C ILE A 82 -4.77 -1.20 4.00
N GLU A 83 -4.47 -2.23 4.78
CA GLU A 83 -3.45 -3.23 4.46
C GLU A 83 -3.97 -4.63 4.76
N ALA A 84 -3.86 -5.51 3.77
CA ALA A 84 -4.39 -6.86 3.87
C ALA A 84 -3.37 -7.83 4.44
N ASN A 85 -2.06 -7.60 4.23
CA ASN A 85 -1.00 -8.45 4.74
C ASN A 85 -0.82 -8.26 6.27
N PRO A 86 -1.01 -9.31 7.07
CA PRO A 86 -0.88 -9.23 8.52
C PRO A 86 0.56 -8.91 8.99
N LEU A 87 1.59 -9.31 8.24
CA LEU A 87 3.00 -9.07 8.60
C LEU A 87 3.34 -7.57 8.56
N TRP A 88 2.89 -6.87 7.52
CA TRP A 88 3.06 -5.41 7.40
C TRP A 88 2.22 -4.66 8.43
N SER A 89 0.99 -5.11 8.63
CA SER A 89 0.09 -4.59 9.65
C SER A 89 0.70 -4.66 11.05
N MET A 90 1.37 -5.76 11.39
CA MET A 90 2.04 -5.95 12.69
C MET A 90 3.25 -5.03 12.86
N THR A 91 4.04 -4.87 11.79
CA THR A 91 5.19 -3.96 11.78
C THR A 91 4.74 -2.53 12.03
N TYR A 92 3.64 -2.12 11.41
CA TYR A 92 3.07 -0.80 11.62
C TYR A 92 2.46 -0.60 13.01
N ALA A 93 1.82 -1.62 13.59
CA ALA A 93 1.30 -1.54 14.96
C ALA A 93 2.38 -1.11 15.97
N ARG A 94 3.62 -1.60 15.81
CA ARG A 94 4.76 -1.17 16.64
C ARG A 94 5.10 0.30 16.46
N PHE A 95 5.08 0.80 15.22
CA PHE A 95 5.30 2.22 14.94
C PHE A 95 4.19 3.11 15.54
N LEU A 96 2.93 2.69 15.38
CA LEU A 96 1.77 3.43 15.86
C LEU A 96 1.78 3.66 17.37
N LEU A 97 2.26 2.69 18.16
CA LEU A 97 2.32 2.80 19.61
C LEU A 97 3.14 4.02 20.09
N HIS A 98 4.07 4.51 19.27
CA HIS A 98 4.93 5.62 19.64
C HIS A 98 4.60 6.92 18.93
N LYS A 99 4.13 6.85 17.67
CA LYS A 99 4.11 8.02 16.76
C LYS A 99 2.84 8.15 15.92
N LYS A 100 1.75 7.46 16.25
CA LYS A 100 0.48 7.53 15.49
C LYS A 100 -0.04 8.97 15.38
N PRO A 101 -0.16 9.54 14.17
CA PRO A 101 -0.89 10.79 13.97
C PRO A 101 -2.39 10.59 14.27
N ARG A 102 -3.03 11.57 14.91
CA ARG A 102 -4.45 11.48 15.32
C ARG A 102 -5.42 11.32 14.14
N ASN A 103 -5.03 11.80 12.98
CA ASN A 103 -5.81 11.77 11.76
C ASN A 103 -5.47 10.58 10.83
N VAL A 104 -4.64 9.63 11.26
CA VAL A 104 -4.30 8.43 10.47
C VAL A 104 -4.88 7.19 11.14
N SER A 105 -5.81 6.53 10.46
CA SER A 105 -6.35 5.22 10.83
C SER A 105 -5.67 4.11 10.05
N PHE A 106 -5.55 2.94 10.67
CA PHE A 106 -5.03 1.74 10.02
C PHE A 106 -6.01 0.61 10.21
N LEU A 107 -6.24 -0.11 9.12
CA LEU A 107 -7.27 -1.12 8.99
C LEU A 107 -6.60 -2.35 8.40
N CYS A 108 -6.59 -3.42 9.19
CA CYS A 108 -6.04 -4.71 8.78
C CYS A 108 -7.18 -5.52 8.14
N GLY A 109 -7.03 -5.87 6.86
CA GLY A 109 -8.03 -6.62 6.10
C GLY A 109 -8.00 -6.28 4.62
N ALA A 110 -8.70 -7.08 3.81
CA ALA A 110 -8.88 -6.75 2.40
C ALA A 110 -9.72 -5.47 2.26
N ALA A 111 -9.45 -4.68 1.22
CA ALA A 111 -10.06 -3.37 1.10
C ALA A 111 -11.56 -3.42 0.78
N ASP A 112 -12.03 -4.46 0.11
CA ASP A 112 -13.45 -4.69 -0.13
C ASP A 112 -14.26 -4.93 1.16
N GLU A 113 -13.64 -5.43 2.23
CA GLU A 113 -14.27 -5.62 3.54
C GLU A 113 -14.75 -4.29 4.19
N PHE A 114 -14.15 -3.17 3.80
CA PHE A 114 -14.45 -1.85 4.38
C PHE A 114 -15.39 -0.98 3.52
N LEU A 115 -15.90 -1.52 2.41
CA LEU A 115 -16.81 -0.79 1.52
C LEU A 115 -18.10 -0.40 2.24
N GLY A 116 -18.53 0.85 2.03
CA GLY A 116 -19.70 1.43 2.71
C GLY A 116 -19.44 1.94 4.13
N CYS A 117 -18.37 1.51 4.78
CA CYS A 117 -17.96 2.00 6.11
C CYS A 117 -17.10 3.26 6.03
N ILE A 118 -16.34 3.42 4.94
CA ILE A 118 -15.39 4.50 4.73
C ILE A 118 -15.70 5.18 3.41
N ARG A 119 -15.57 6.51 3.38
CA ARG A 119 -15.68 7.30 2.17
C ARG A 119 -14.54 8.31 2.13
N GLY A 120 -13.77 8.28 1.06
CA GLY A 120 -12.71 9.24 0.77
C GLY A 120 -13.13 10.27 -0.26
N ASP A 121 -12.41 11.39 -0.27
CA ASP A 121 -12.40 12.31 -1.42
C ASP A 121 -11.45 11.80 -2.51
N VAL A 122 -10.37 11.11 -2.08
CA VAL A 122 -9.32 10.57 -2.94
C VAL A 122 -8.94 9.17 -2.44
N ALA A 123 -8.83 8.21 -3.36
CA ALA A 123 -8.18 6.93 -3.11
C ALA A 123 -6.77 6.96 -3.70
N VAL A 124 -5.79 6.44 -2.98
CA VAL A 124 -4.38 6.39 -3.40
C VAL A 124 -3.96 4.93 -3.45
N ILE A 125 -3.31 4.56 -4.57
CA ILE A 125 -2.66 3.26 -4.73
C ILE A 125 -1.19 3.50 -5.09
N CYS A 126 -0.30 2.78 -4.39
CA CYS A 126 1.15 2.89 -4.55
C CYS A 126 1.78 1.50 -4.74
N THR A 127 1.31 0.79 -5.76
CA THR A 127 1.67 -0.61 -6.05
C THR A 127 2.11 -0.82 -7.50
N HIS A 128 2.89 -1.88 -7.70
CA HIS A 128 3.25 -2.41 -9.02
C HIS A 128 2.43 -3.65 -9.42
N SER A 129 1.54 -4.13 -8.56
CA SER A 129 0.75 -5.35 -8.78
C SER A 129 -0.74 -5.16 -8.44
N ASP A 130 -1.57 -5.95 -9.09
CA ASP A 130 -3.03 -5.87 -9.18
C ASP A 130 -3.51 -4.43 -9.38
N VAL A 131 -2.87 -3.69 -10.28
CA VAL A 131 -3.15 -2.25 -10.43
C VAL A 131 -4.61 -2.05 -10.87
N ALA A 132 -5.11 -2.89 -11.78
CA ALA A 132 -6.50 -2.83 -12.22
C ALA A 132 -7.48 -3.14 -11.09
N GLY A 133 -7.24 -4.19 -10.29
CA GLY A 133 -8.08 -4.54 -9.15
C GLY A 133 -8.08 -3.47 -8.07
N MET A 134 -6.90 -2.95 -7.73
CA MET A 134 -6.74 -1.87 -6.75
C MET A 134 -7.42 -0.57 -7.20
N LYS A 135 -7.36 -0.24 -8.49
CA LYS A 135 -8.12 0.91 -9.04
C LYS A 135 -9.62 0.70 -8.96
N LEU A 136 -10.10 -0.51 -9.27
CA LEU A 136 -11.51 -0.86 -9.19
C LEU A 136 -12.04 -0.72 -7.77
N VAL A 137 -11.32 -1.25 -6.78
CA VAL A 137 -11.67 -1.13 -5.36
C VAL A 137 -11.55 0.33 -4.89
N GLY A 138 -10.47 1.03 -5.23
CA GLY A 138 -10.29 2.44 -4.91
C GLY A 138 -11.43 3.34 -5.41
N ALA A 139 -11.96 3.03 -6.60
CA ALA A 139 -13.09 3.77 -7.18
C ALA A 139 -14.41 3.60 -6.39
N GLN A 140 -14.52 2.56 -5.55
CA GLN A 140 -15.65 2.39 -4.65
C GLN A 140 -15.53 3.27 -3.39
N PHE A 141 -14.30 3.65 -3.00
CA PHE A 141 -14.04 4.51 -1.84
C PHE A 141 -14.09 6.00 -2.17
N ALA A 142 -13.66 6.39 -3.37
CA ALA A 142 -13.53 7.77 -3.79
C ALA A 142 -13.75 7.96 -5.29
N LYS A 143 -14.23 9.15 -5.68
CA LYS A 143 -14.40 9.51 -7.11
C LYS A 143 -13.07 9.67 -7.84
N VAL A 144 -12.04 10.10 -7.12
CA VAL A 144 -10.68 10.29 -7.65
C VAL A 144 -9.83 9.16 -7.14
N VAL A 145 -9.21 8.42 -8.06
CA VAL A 145 -8.25 7.36 -7.76
C VAL A 145 -6.91 7.77 -8.35
N ILE A 146 -5.89 7.87 -7.50
CA ILE A 146 -4.53 8.22 -7.89
C ILE A 146 -3.69 6.95 -7.92
N ASP A 147 -3.23 6.62 -9.12
CA ASP A 147 -2.23 5.58 -9.33
C ASP A 147 -0.83 6.20 -9.34
N VAL A 148 -0.17 6.21 -8.18
CA VAL A 148 1.07 6.95 -7.96
C VAL A 148 2.15 6.56 -8.97
N TYR A 149 2.46 5.26 -9.05
CA TYR A 149 3.50 4.80 -9.97
C TYR A 149 3.08 4.85 -11.43
N GLY A 150 1.78 4.68 -11.72
CA GLY A 150 1.27 4.87 -13.09
C GLY A 150 1.51 6.27 -13.60
N GLU A 151 1.11 7.29 -12.82
CA GLU A 151 1.30 8.69 -13.19
C GLU A 151 2.79 9.07 -13.28
N MET A 152 3.64 8.57 -12.37
CA MET A 152 5.08 8.82 -12.43
C MET A 152 5.71 8.23 -13.69
N MET A 153 5.29 7.03 -14.11
CA MET A 153 5.76 6.40 -15.35
C MET A 153 5.26 7.14 -16.60
N GLU A 154 4.05 7.67 -16.58
CA GLU A 154 3.49 8.46 -17.69
C GLU A 154 4.22 9.79 -17.87
N GLU A 155 4.59 10.46 -16.77
CA GLU A 155 5.30 11.74 -16.81
C GLU A 155 6.79 11.62 -17.15
N ASN A 156 7.45 10.55 -16.73
CA ASN A 156 8.87 10.32 -17.02
C ASN A 156 9.11 8.88 -17.50
N PRO A 157 8.66 8.53 -18.70
CA PRO A 157 8.73 7.16 -19.21
C PRO A 157 10.15 6.62 -19.33
N GLU A 158 11.17 7.48 -19.49
CA GLU A 158 12.58 7.09 -19.59
C GLU A 158 13.23 6.81 -18.24
N GLY A 159 12.61 7.26 -17.14
CA GLY A 159 13.08 7.00 -15.77
C GLY A 159 12.75 5.59 -15.27
N PHE A 160 12.07 4.78 -16.06
CA PHE A 160 11.61 3.43 -15.67
C PHE A 160 12.00 2.39 -16.71
N ASP A 161 12.19 1.15 -16.26
CA ASP A 161 12.47 0.02 -17.13
C ASP A 161 11.38 -0.16 -18.21
N PRO A 162 11.73 -0.22 -19.51
CA PRO A 162 10.75 -0.30 -20.59
C PRO A 162 9.86 -1.54 -20.52
N TRP A 163 10.41 -2.68 -20.06
CA TRP A 163 9.67 -3.92 -19.93
C TRP A 163 8.67 -3.82 -18.78
N ALA A 164 9.11 -3.38 -17.60
CA ALA A 164 8.25 -3.16 -16.43
C ALA A 164 7.06 -2.23 -16.75
N ARG A 165 7.31 -1.16 -17.51
CA ARG A 165 6.25 -0.26 -18.00
C ARG A 165 5.24 -0.98 -18.90
N SER A 166 5.71 -1.83 -19.82
CA SER A 166 4.86 -2.52 -20.79
C SER A 166 3.95 -3.59 -20.17
N VAL A 167 4.39 -4.23 -19.09
CA VAL A 167 3.64 -5.32 -18.45
C VAL A 167 2.73 -4.84 -17.32
N ARG A 168 2.90 -3.61 -16.82
CA ARG A 168 2.15 -3.07 -15.69
C ARG A 168 0.61 -3.09 -15.83
N PRO A 169 0.01 -2.84 -17.01
CA PRO A 169 -1.45 -2.96 -17.15
C PRO A 169 -1.99 -4.37 -16.91
N PHE A 170 -1.11 -5.38 -16.98
CA PHE A 170 -1.41 -6.80 -16.75
C PHE A 170 -0.92 -7.28 -15.38
N ALA A 171 -0.27 -6.41 -14.62
CA ALA A 171 0.33 -6.71 -13.32
C ALA A 171 -0.64 -6.48 -12.16
#